data_AF-A0A2I1GZH9-F1
#
_entry.id   AF-A0A2I1GZH9-F1
#
_cell.length_a   1.000
_cell.length_b   1.000
_cell.length_c   1.000
_cell.angle_alpha   90.00
_cell.angle_beta   90.00
_cell.angle_gamma   90.00
#
_symmetry.space_group_name_H-M   'P 1'
#
loop_
_entity.id
_entity.type
_entity.pdbx_description
1 polymer ?
#
loop_
_entity_poly.entity_id
_entity_poly.type
_entity_poly.pdbx_seq_one_letter_code
_entity_poly.pdbx_strand_id
1 'polypeptide(L)' 'MSNIIKTSNIDIEWLEKSISDERIRYYEPSDLKDIKLIGRGSFGDIFRANWRNIPFALKSFNDEPTLKEIVKE' A
#
# COMPACT_ATOMS: atom_id res chain seq x y z
N MET A 1 -1.76 -9.66 -25.59
CA MET A 1 -0.79 -9.05 -24.64
C MET A 1 -0.98 -7.55 -24.38
N SER A 2 -1.84 -6.81 -25.09
CA SER A 2 -1.93 -5.33 -25.00
C SER A 2 -2.80 -4.76 -23.87
N ASN A 3 -3.75 -5.53 -23.32
CA ASN A 3 -4.70 -5.01 -22.32
C ASN A 3 -4.12 -4.99 -20.90
N ILE A 4 -3.22 -5.93 -20.56
CA ILE A 4 -2.65 -6.04 -19.21
C ILE A 4 -1.76 -4.83 -18.89
N ILE A 5 -0.88 -4.46 -19.83
CA ILE A 5 0.06 -3.32 -19.68
C ILE A 5 -0.67 -1.97 -19.66
N LYS A 6 -1.80 -1.84 -20.39
CA LYS A 6 -2.63 -0.62 -20.35
C LYS A 6 -3.34 -0.44 -19.01
N THR A 7 -3.74 -1.54 -18.37
CA THR A 7 -4.48 -1.47 -17.11
C THR A 7 -3.54 -1.08 -15.96
N SER A 8 -2.31 -1.60 -15.94
CA SER A 8 -1.31 -1.23 -14.93
C SER A 8 -0.94 0.26 -14.95
N ASN A 9 -0.88 0.87 -16.14
CA ASN A 9 -0.53 2.30 -16.24
C ASN A 9 -1.61 3.23 -15.70
N ILE A 10 -2.90 2.89 -15.89
CA ILE A 10 -4.02 3.70 -15.38
C ILE A 10 -4.06 3.65 -13.84
N ASP A 11 -3.85 2.47 -13.27
CA ASP A 11 -3.88 2.28 -11.82
C ASP A 11 -2.72 3.04 -11.14
N ILE A 12 -1.54 3.10 -11.77
CA ILE A 12 -0.39 3.88 -11.29
C ILE A 12 -0.65 5.38 -11.40
N GLU A 13 -1.15 5.87 -12.53
CA GLU A 13 -1.45 7.30 -12.72
C GLU A 13 -2.52 7.78 -11.71
N TRP A 14 -3.54 6.96 -11.45
CA TRP A 14 -4.52 7.25 -10.40
C TRP A 14 -3.89 7.34 -9.02
N LEU A 15 -2.96 6.43 -8.68
CA LEU A 15 -2.28 6.44 -7.38
C LEU A 15 -1.41 7.69 -7.23
N GLU A 16 -0.55 7.97 -8.22
CA GLU A 16 0.31 9.15 -8.24
C GLU A 16 -0.50 10.44 -8.12
N LYS A 17 -1.59 10.55 -8.89
CA LYS A 17 -2.51 11.69 -8.79
C LYS A 17 -3.19 11.77 -7.43
N SER A 18 -3.61 10.66 -6.84
CA SER A 18 -4.25 10.66 -5.52
C SER A 18 -3.29 11.06 -4.39
N ILE A 19 -2.00 10.76 -4.53
CA ILE A 19 -0.95 11.25 -3.64
C ILE A 19 -0.72 12.75 -3.87
N SER A 20 -0.58 13.17 -5.12
CA SER A 20 -0.39 14.58 -5.50
C SER A 20 -1.56 15.47 -5.09
N ASP A 21 -2.79 14.97 -5.16
CA ASP A 21 -4.02 15.66 -4.75
C ASP A 21 -4.26 15.55 -3.22
N GLU A 22 -3.30 14.99 -2.46
CA GLU A 22 -3.35 14.78 -0.99
C GLU A 22 -4.53 13.92 -0.50
N ARG A 23 -5.19 13.19 -1.40
CA ARG A 23 -6.27 12.25 -1.06
C ARG A 23 -5.74 11.01 -0.35
N ILE A 24 -4.51 10.61 -0.70
CA ILE A 24 -3.74 9.58 -0.04
C ILE A 24 -2.51 10.24 0.56
N ARG A 25 -2.34 10.10 1.88
CA ARG A 25 -1.13 10.56 2.54
C ARG A 25 -0.01 9.55 2.29
N TYR A 26 1.02 10.00 1.61
CA TYR A 26 2.25 9.25 1.46
C TYR A 26 3.12 9.40 2.72
N TYR A 27 3.65 8.27 3.18
CA TYR A 27 4.61 8.21 4.27
C TYR A 27 5.87 7.52 3.75
N GLU A 28 7.03 8.14 3.96
CA GLU A 28 8.29 7.53 3.56
C GLU A 28 8.50 6.22 4.34
N PRO A 29 8.84 5.09 3.69
CA PRO A 29 9.08 3.83 4.38
C PRO A 29 10.16 3.93 5.47
N SER A 30 11.13 4.84 5.30
CA SER A 30 12.20 5.12 6.27
C SER A 30 11.70 5.81 7.56
N ASP A 31 10.52 6.43 7.55
CA ASP A 31 9.91 7.01 8.75
C ASP A 31 9.33 5.95 9.69
N LEU A 32 9.08 4.74 9.17
CA LEU A 32 8.54 3.61 9.92
C LEU A 32 9.66 2.89 10.64
N LYS A 33 9.52 2.73 11.95
CA LYS A 33 10.50 2.07 12.82
C LYS A 33 9.89 0.87 13.52
N ASP A 34 10.74 -0.04 13.99
CA ASP A 34 10.31 -1.22 14.75
C ASP A 34 9.24 -2.07 14.02
N ILE A 35 9.43 -2.26 12.72
CA ILE A 35 8.52 -3.06 11.89
C ILE A 35 8.60 -4.53 12.34
N LYS A 36 7.48 -5.09 12.78
CA LYS A 36 7.38 -6.45 13.32
C LYS A 36 6.15 -7.14 12.79
N LEU A 37 6.30 -8.35 12.25
CA LEU A 37 5.15 -9.18 11.86
C LEU A 37 4.33 -9.54 13.11
N ILE A 38 3.02 -9.26 13.07
CA ILE A 38 2.09 -9.58 14.16
C ILE A 38 0.95 -10.51 13.74
N GLY A 39 0.77 -10.72 12.43
CA GLY A 39 -0.22 -11.65 11.90
C GLY A 39 0.02 -11.95 10.43
N ARG A 40 -0.44 -13.11 9.98
CA ARG A 40 -0.43 -13.52 8.57
C ARG A 40 -1.81 -14.07 8.24
N GLY A 41 -2.42 -13.54 7.17
CA GLY A 41 -3.71 -13.99 6.67
C GLY A 41 -3.64 -14.38 5.20
N SER A 42 -4.76 -14.84 4.65
CA SER A 42 -4.89 -15.12 3.21
C SER A 42 -4.71 -13.89 2.34
N PHE A 43 -4.96 -12.70 2.88
CA PHE A 43 -4.91 -11.41 2.18
C PHE A 43 -3.64 -10.59 2.50
N GLY A 44 -2.59 -11.26 2.99
CA GLY A 44 -1.30 -10.65 3.27
C GLY A 44 -0.88 -10.63 4.74
N ASP A 45 0.24 -9.99 4.98
CA ASP A 45 0.90 -9.93 6.28
C ASP A 45 0.53 -8.63 7.01
N ILE A 46 0.31 -8.74 8.32
CA ILE A 46 0.05 -7.59 9.19
C ILE A 46 1.29 -7.36 10.04
N PHE A 47 1.87 -6.18 9.92
CA PHE A 47 2.99 -5.72 10.71
C PHE A 47 2.55 -4.63 11.68
N ARG A 48 3.16 -4.59 12.87
CA ARG A 48 3.17 -3.39 13.69
C ARG A 48 4.40 -2.56 13.29
N ALA A 49 4.25 -1.25 13.22
CA ALA A 49 5.36 -0.31 13.12
C ALA A 49 5.11 0.93 13.98
N ASN A 50 6.14 1.68 14.30
CA ASN A 50 6.02 2.99 14.94
C ASN A 50 6.31 4.09 13.91
N TRP A 51 5.39 5.02 13.74
CA TRP A 51 5.60 6.26 13.00
C TRP A 51 5.63 7.41 14.01
N ARG A 52 6.76 8.11 14.14
CA ARG A 52 6.94 9.22 15.11
C ARG A 52 6.49 8.86 16.55
N ASN A 53 6.85 7.67 17.02
CA ASN A 53 6.47 7.10 18.33
C ASN A 53 4.99 6.72 18.50
N ILE A 54 4.18 6.83 17.45
CA ILE A 54 2.80 6.36 17.43
C ILE A 54 2.79 4.97 16.77
N PRO A 55 2.21 3.93 17.40
CA PRO A 55 2.13 2.62 16.80
C PRO A 55 1.03 2.55 15.74
N PHE A 56 1.33 1.91 14.61
CA PHE A 56 0.43 1.64 13.49
C PHE A 56 0.45 0.16 13.13
N ALA A 57 -0.65 -0.31 12.52
CA ALA A 57 -0.70 -1.57 11.81
C ALA A 57 -0.49 -1.31 10.32
N LEU A 58 0.48 -2.00 9.71
CA LEU A 58 0.73 -2.03 8.27
C LEU A 58 0.21 -3.35 7.72
N LYS A 59 -0.65 -3.30 6.72
CA LYS A 59 -1.10 -4.51 6.00
C LYS A 59 -0.38 -4.55 4.65
N SER A 60 0.32 -5.65 4.37
CA SER A 60 0.85 -5.91 3.02
C SER A 60 -0.23 -6.55 2.15
N PHE A 61 -0.14 -6.29 0.85
CA PHE A 61 -0.93 -6.95 -0.18
C PHE A 61 0.08 -7.61 -1.12
N ASN A 62 -0.01 -8.93 -1.29
CA ASN A 62 1.07 -9.73 -1.89
C ASN A 62 0.83 -10.08 -3.37
N ASP A 63 -0.28 -9.64 -3.98
CA ASP A 63 -0.69 -10.11 -5.32
C ASP A 63 -0.56 -9.05 -6.42
N GLU A 64 -0.29 -9.47 -7.66
CA GLU A 64 -0.10 -8.59 -8.82
C GLU A 64 -1.26 -7.62 -9.17
N PRO A 65 -2.53 -7.78 -8.72
CA PRO A 65 -3.52 -6.73 -8.84
C PRO A 65 -3.68 -5.89 -7.55
N THR A 66 -2.63 -5.76 -6.72
CA THR A 66 -2.64 -5.02 -5.44
C THR A 66 -3.32 -3.65 -5.54
N LEU A 67 -3.10 -2.88 -6.62
CA LEU A 67 -3.74 -1.56 -6.79
C LEU A 67 -5.26 -1.64 -6.93
N LYS A 68 -5.79 -2.67 -7.63
CA LYS A 68 -7.24 -2.85 -7.79
C LYS A 68 -7.91 -3.24 -6.48
N GLU A 69 -7.20 -3.93 -5.61
CA GLU A 69 -7.70 -4.25 -4.26
C GLU A 69 -7.68 -3.01 -3.37
N ILE A 70 -6.61 -2.21 -3.43
CA ILE A 70 -6.50 -0.95 -2.67
C ILE A 70 -7.60 0.05 -3.07
N VAL A 71 -7.95 0.15 -4.36
CA VAL A 71 -9.02 1.04 -4.84
C VAL A 71 -10.42 0.65 -4.31
N LYS A 72 -10.62 -0.60 -3.88
CA LYS A 72 -11.94 -1.11 -3.44
C LYS A 72 -12.19 -0.99 -1.94
N GLU A 73 -11.18 -0.66 -1.15
CA GLU A 73 -11.28 -0.45 0.31
C GLU A 73 -11.64 1.02 0.61
#